data_AF-A0A7X8Q976-F1
#
_entry.id   AF-A0A7X8Q976-F1
#
_cell.length_a   1.000
_cell.length_b   1.000
_cell.length_c   1.000
_cell.angle_alpha   90.00
_cell.angle_beta   90.00
_cell.angle_gamma   90.00
#
_symmetry.space_group_name_H-M   'P 1'
#
loop_
_entity.id
_entity.type
_entity.pdbx_description
1 polymer ?
#
loop_
_entity_poly.entity_id
_entity_poly.type
_entity_poly.pdbx_seq_one_letter_code
_entity_poly.pdbx_strand_id
1 'polypeptide(L)'
;MNKFQKFIKGFSRLISKPYLINTILEDNSYMKEIFLKKYPEKKDIREIQFKHFLGTETKISVSPFAFLGGASLPTDLALLNLICKKHNVEDYLEIGTWRGESVANVSNYAKDCYTLNLPDETMLEMELDEKYVKMHRFYSEGVGNITHLFGDSQSFDYKSLNKKFDLIFIDGDHHAKAIEKDSKNIFNFLKNKSSIIVWHDAKIDPETLRFEVLIGIFSGMPRETHKHIYLVSNTLCAIYYPFEVETSVFEANKQINQYFNIDLEIKSKK
;
A
#
# COMPACT_ATOMS: atom_id res chain seq x y z
N MET A 1 38.38 -2.59 -7.97
CA MET A 1 38.25 -1.17 -8.37
C MET A 1 38.28 -0.29 -7.14
N ASN A 2 39.14 0.73 -7.11
CA ASN A 2 39.19 1.70 -6.01
C ASN A 2 38.03 2.72 -6.08
N LYS A 3 37.84 3.54 -5.03
CA LYS A 3 36.73 4.51 -4.93
C LYS A 3 36.74 5.52 -6.10
N PHE A 4 37.91 6.00 -6.50
CA PHE A 4 38.05 6.97 -7.60
C PHE A 4 37.66 6.38 -8.95
N GLN A 5 38.11 5.15 -9.25
CA GLN A 5 37.71 4.42 -10.46
C GLN A 5 36.20 4.14 -10.48
N LYS A 6 35.60 3.82 -9.33
CA LYS A 6 34.14 3.67 -9.20
C LYS A 6 33.43 4.98 -9.51
N PHE A 7 33.91 6.09 -8.98
CA PHE A 7 33.35 7.42 -9.24
C PHE A 7 33.40 7.78 -10.73
N ILE A 8 34.57 7.66 -11.39
CA ILE A 8 34.70 7.96 -12.83
C ILE A 8 33.74 7.10 -13.66
N LYS A 9 33.69 5.78 -13.41
CA LYS A 9 32.78 4.89 -14.14
C LYS A 9 31.31 5.23 -13.86
N GLY A 10 30.95 5.52 -12.61
CA GLY A 10 29.61 5.94 -12.23
C GLY A 10 29.21 7.25 -12.92
N PHE A 11 30.09 8.24 -12.94
CA PHE A 11 29.85 9.53 -13.58
C PHE A 11 29.69 9.39 -15.10
N SER A 12 30.55 8.60 -15.77
CA SER A 12 30.40 8.27 -17.19
C SER A 12 29.06 7.57 -17.49
N ARG A 13 28.62 6.70 -16.59
CA ARG A 13 27.29 6.07 -16.68
C ARG A 13 26.16 7.09 -16.52
N LEU A 14 26.27 8.04 -15.61
CA LEU A 14 25.28 9.10 -15.44
C LEU A 14 25.16 10.00 -16.68
N ILE A 15 26.29 10.35 -17.32
CA ILE A 15 26.26 11.10 -18.59
C ILE A 15 25.50 10.34 -19.68
N SER A 16 25.77 9.03 -19.82
CA SER A 16 25.11 8.20 -20.84
C SER A 16 23.67 7.80 -20.48
N LYS A 17 23.32 7.80 -19.20
CA LYS A 17 22.02 7.42 -18.66
C LYS A 17 21.63 8.33 -17.49
N PRO A 18 21.18 9.58 -17.77
CA PRO A 18 20.89 10.57 -16.73
C PRO A 18 19.88 10.11 -15.68
N TYR A 19 18.91 9.27 -16.07
CA TYR A 19 17.89 8.72 -15.17
C TYR A 19 18.46 7.91 -13.99
N LEU A 20 19.71 7.43 -14.07
CA LEU A 20 20.38 6.75 -12.96
C LEU A 20 20.61 7.66 -11.75
N ILE A 21 20.47 8.99 -11.89
CA ILE A 21 20.53 9.92 -10.77
C ILE A 21 19.42 9.64 -9.75
N ASN A 22 18.28 9.13 -10.21
CA ASN A 22 17.14 8.78 -9.35
C ASN A 22 17.56 7.73 -8.31
N THR A 23 18.40 6.76 -8.66
CA THR A 23 18.92 5.77 -7.70
C THR A 23 19.70 6.39 -6.54
N ILE A 24 20.32 7.57 -6.73
CA ILE A 24 21.00 8.31 -5.66
C ILE A 24 20.00 9.15 -4.86
N LEU A 25 19.07 9.82 -5.54
CA LEU A 25 18.08 10.69 -4.91
C LEU A 25 17.00 9.91 -4.14
N GLU A 26 16.73 8.67 -4.53
CA GLU A 26 15.77 7.75 -3.92
C GLU A 26 16.44 6.78 -2.92
N ASP A 27 17.74 6.95 -2.65
CA ASP A 27 18.41 6.17 -1.61
C ASP A 27 17.68 6.31 -0.27
N ASN A 28 17.35 5.18 0.35
CA ASN A 28 16.48 5.17 1.52
C ASN A 28 17.12 5.88 2.73
N SER A 29 18.46 5.93 2.82
CA SER A 29 19.16 6.66 3.89
C SER A 29 19.08 8.16 3.66
N TYR A 30 19.23 8.61 2.42
CA TYR A 30 19.03 10.01 2.05
C TYR A 30 17.56 10.44 2.25
N MET A 31 16.61 9.60 1.84
CA MET A 31 15.18 9.85 2.08
C MET A 31 14.84 9.88 3.58
N LYS A 32 15.52 9.09 4.42
CA LYS A 32 15.40 9.18 5.89
C LYS A 32 15.81 10.56 6.42
N GLU A 33 16.92 11.12 5.93
CA GLU A 33 17.36 12.47 6.32
C GLU A 33 16.32 13.53 5.97
N ILE A 34 15.75 13.44 4.76
CA ILE A 34 14.67 14.34 4.31
C ILE A 34 13.44 14.17 5.21
N PHE A 35 13.03 12.93 5.48
CA PHE A 35 11.87 12.63 6.32
C PHE A 35 12.02 13.22 7.72
N LEU A 36 13.15 12.98 8.38
CA LEU A 36 13.39 13.47 9.76
C LEU A 36 13.56 15.00 9.82
N LYS A 37 14.03 15.63 8.74
CA LYS A 37 14.07 17.09 8.63
C LYS A 37 12.65 17.68 8.52
N LYS A 38 11.75 17.01 7.79
CA LYS A 38 10.38 17.47 7.55
C LYS A 38 9.43 17.14 8.71
N TYR A 39 9.64 15.99 9.36
CA TYR A 39 8.80 15.45 10.43
C TYR A 39 9.65 14.98 11.62
N PRO A 40 10.37 15.88 12.32
CA PRO A 40 11.24 15.52 13.43
C PRO A 40 10.50 14.81 14.58
N GLU A 41 9.21 15.12 14.77
CA GLU A 41 8.33 14.46 15.75
C GLU A 41 8.00 13.00 15.39
N LYS A 42 8.35 12.54 14.19
CA LYS A 42 8.12 11.17 13.69
C LYS A 42 9.39 10.32 13.66
N LYS A 43 10.43 10.72 14.39
CA LYS A 43 11.63 9.90 14.60
C LYS A 43 11.29 8.51 15.16
N ASP A 44 10.35 8.47 16.10
CA ASP A 44 9.86 7.25 16.74
C ASP A 44 8.45 6.95 16.21
N ILE A 45 8.37 6.53 14.95
CA ILE A 45 7.09 6.20 14.32
C ILE A 45 6.41 5.06 15.08
N ARG A 46 5.11 5.24 15.34
CA ARG A 46 4.32 4.27 16.12
C ARG A 46 3.83 3.14 15.24
N GLU A 47 3.78 1.96 15.81
CA GLU A 47 3.38 0.71 15.19
C GLU A 47 2.23 0.07 15.97
N ILE A 48 1.20 -0.37 15.27
CA ILE A 48 0.12 -1.21 15.78
C ILE A 48 0.52 -2.67 15.57
N GLN A 49 0.42 -3.48 16.62
CA GLN A 49 0.69 -4.91 16.51
C GLN A 49 -0.40 -5.60 15.66
N PHE A 50 -0.03 -6.44 14.70
CA PHE A 50 -0.93 -7.18 13.81
C PHE A 50 -2.08 -7.86 14.57
N LYS A 51 -1.77 -8.47 15.71
CA LYS A 51 -2.74 -9.13 16.60
C LYS A 51 -3.90 -8.23 17.07
N HIS A 52 -3.74 -6.91 17.04
CA HIS A 52 -4.82 -5.97 17.34
C HIS A 52 -6.03 -6.18 16.42
N PHE A 53 -5.79 -6.55 15.15
CA PHE A 53 -6.83 -6.71 14.14
C PHE A 53 -7.47 -8.10 14.17
N LEU A 54 -6.81 -9.11 14.76
CA LEU A 54 -7.36 -10.46 14.92
C LEU A 54 -8.61 -10.47 15.82
N GLY A 55 -8.67 -9.63 16.84
CA GLY A 55 -9.77 -9.66 17.81
C GLY A 55 -9.85 -11.02 18.52
N THR A 56 -10.97 -11.72 18.38
CA THR A 56 -11.17 -13.10 18.90
C THR A 56 -10.79 -14.18 17.90
N GLU A 57 -10.43 -13.82 16.67
CA GLU A 57 -10.04 -14.78 15.63
C GLU A 57 -8.66 -15.36 15.94
N THR A 58 -8.52 -16.67 15.76
CA THR A 58 -7.25 -17.38 15.89
C THR A 58 -6.69 -17.84 14.55
N LYS A 59 -7.50 -17.78 13.49
CA LYS A 59 -7.15 -18.15 12.13
C LYS A 59 -7.82 -17.20 11.13
N ILE A 60 -7.08 -16.81 10.10
CA ILE A 60 -7.61 -16.13 8.94
C ILE A 60 -7.13 -16.82 7.67
N SER A 61 -8.01 -16.98 6.70
CA SER A 61 -7.67 -17.47 5.37
C SER A 61 -7.46 -16.30 4.43
N VAL A 62 -6.41 -16.36 3.63
CA VAL A 62 -6.14 -15.43 2.53
C VAL A 62 -6.30 -16.21 1.23
N SER A 63 -7.22 -15.77 0.40
CA SER A 63 -7.50 -16.37 -0.91
C SER A 63 -8.30 -15.37 -1.74
N PRO A 64 -7.92 -15.15 -3.02
CA PRO A 64 -6.82 -15.80 -3.73
C PRO A 64 -5.44 -15.24 -3.38
N PHE A 65 -4.39 -16.03 -3.60
CA PHE A 65 -3.00 -15.55 -3.52
C PHE A 65 -2.11 -16.32 -4.50
N ALA A 66 -1.32 -15.61 -5.31
CA ALA A 66 -0.60 -16.15 -6.45
C ALA A 66 0.84 -16.57 -6.16
N PHE A 67 1.46 -16.03 -5.10
CA PHE A 67 2.92 -16.12 -4.87
C PHE A 67 3.75 -15.64 -6.09
N LEU A 68 3.26 -14.63 -6.82
CA LEU A 68 3.96 -14.02 -7.97
C LEU A 68 4.40 -12.59 -7.66
N GLY A 69 5.37 -12.10 -8.44
CA GLY A 69 5.90 -10.74 -8.26
C GLY A 69 4.84 -9.65 -8.43
N GLY A 70 5.05 -8.54 -7.71
CA GLY A 70 4.16 -7.38 -7.67
C GLY A 70 2.90 -7.56 -6.81
N ALA A 71 2.84 -8.60 -5.97
CA ALA A 71 1.75 -8.83 -5.03
C ALA A 71 2.13 -8.35 -3.61
N SER A 72 1.13 -8.01 -2.81
CA SER A 72 1.29 -7.78 -1.37
C SER A 72 1.71 -9.07 -0.64
N LEU A 73 2.17 -8.97 0.61
CA LEU A 73 2.38 -10.15 1.45
C LEU A 73 1.04 -10.81 1.81
N PRO A 74 1.01 -12.13 2.12
CA PRO A 74 -0.18 -12.76 2.69
C PRO A 74 -0.69 -12.04 3.93
N THR A 75 0.20 -11.49 4.77
CA THR A 75 -0.16 -10.72 5.96
C THR A 75 -0.75 -9.34 5.62
N ASP A 76 -0.39 -8.72 4.49
CA ASP A 76 -0.99 -7.47 4.04
C ASP A 76 -2.46 -7.71 3.64
N LEU A 77 -2.72 -8.79 2.90
CA LEU A 77 -4.07 -9.19 2.52
C LEU A 77 -4.91 -9.63 3.73
N ALA A 78 -4.30 -10.36 4.66
CA ALA A 78 -4.92 -10.71 5.93
C ALA A 78 -5.29 -9.47 6.75
N LEU A 79 -4.43 -8.44 6.79
CA LEU A 79 -4.73 -7.18 7.46
C LEU A 79 -5.98 -6.53 6.88
N LEU A 80 -6.09 -6.41 5.54
CA LEU A 80 -7.25 -5.83 4.88
C LEU A 80 -8.53 -6.60 5.25
N ASN A 81 -8.50 -7.93 5.15
CA ASN A 81 -9.62 -8.78 5.52
C ASN A 81 -10.03 -8.60 6.99
N LEU A 82 -9.07 -8.55 7.91
CA LEU A 82 -9.33 -8.34 9.34
C LEU A 82 -9.93 -6.98 9.63
N ILE A 83 -9.45 -5.91 8.98
CA ILE A 83 -10.02 -4.56 9.10
C ILE A 83 -11.49 -4.59 8.63
N CYS A 84 -11.77 -5.21 7.48
CA CYS A 84 -13.13 -5.32 6.96
C CYS A 84 -14.07 -6.00 7.95
N LYS A 85 -13.66 -7.15 8.51
CA LYS A 85 -14.45 -7.86 9.52
C LYS A 85 -14.63 -7.04 10.80
N LYS A 86 -13.54 -6.51 11.35
CA LYS A 86 -13.53 -5.81 12.65
C LYS A 86 -14.39 -4.54 12.64
N HIS A 87 -14.41 -3.83 11.51
CA HIS A 87 -15.10 -2.55 11.38
C HIS A 87 -16.41 -2.64 10.60
N ASN A 88 -16.86 -3.84 10.22
CA ASN A 88 -18.04 -4.06 9.37
C ASN A 88 -18.00 -3.15 8.13
N VAL A 89 -16.88 -3.16 7.42
CA VAL A 89 -16.68 -2.34 6.21
C VAL A 89 -17.76 -2.70 5.20
N GLU A 90 -18.53 -1.72 4.75
CA GLU A 90 -19.48 -1.90 3.65
C GLU A 90 -18.84 -1.45 2.34
N ASP A 91 -18.27 -0.24 2.33
CA ASP A 91 -17.74 0.40 1.13
C ASP A 91 -16.22 0.43 1.14
N TYR A 92 -15.61 -0.31 0.21
CA TYR A 92 -14.16 -0.38 0.00
C TYR A 92 -13.76 0.29 -1.32
N LEU A 93 -12.68 1.08 -1.29
CA LEU A 93 -12.00 1.59 -2.48
C LEU A 93 -10.53 1.18 -2.47
N GLU A 94 -10.03 0.76 -3.62
CA GLU A 94 -8.62 0.49 -3.89
C GLU A 94 -8.11 1.38 -5.03
N ILE A 95 -6.93 1.96 -4.85
CA ILE A 95 -6.12 2.56 -5.92
C ILE A 95 -4.97 1.60 -6.21
N GLY A 96 -4.90 1.11 -7.45
CA GLY A 96 -3.97 0.08 -7.88
C GLY A 96 -4.59 -1.31 -7.83
N THR A 97 -5.06 -1.81 -8.97
CA THR A 97 -5.74 -3.11 -9.03
C THR A 97 -4.77 -4.29 -9.19
N TRP A 98 -3.73 -4.11 -10.01
CA TRP A 98 -2.85 -5.20 -10.45
C TRP A 98 -3.64 -6.44 -10.87
N ARG A 99 -3.27 -7.65 -10.42
CA ARG A 99 -4.02 -8.91 -10.67
C ARG A 99 -5.33 -9.00 -9.91
N GLY A 100 -5.65 -8.06 -9.01
CA GLY A 100 -6.89 -8.02 -8.24
C GLY A 100 -6.90 -8.96 -7.03
N GLU A 101 -5.75 -9.36 -6.50
CA GLU A 101 -5.66 -10.26 -5.33
C GLU A 101 -6.25 -9.62 -4.08
N SER A 102 -5.90 -8.36 -3.80
CA SER A 102 -6.37 -7.58 -2.65
C SER A 102 -7.88 -7.36 -2.66
N VAL A 103 -8.42 -6.76 -3.73
CA VAL A 103 -9.86 -6.53 -3.84
C VAL A 103 -10.68 -7.83 -3.87
N ALA A 104 -10.17 -8.92 -4.46
CA ALA A 104 -10.83 -10.23 -4.42
C ALA A 104 -10.78 -10.91 -3.04
N ASN A 105 -9.78 -10.60 -2.21
CA ASN A 105 -9.77 -11.03 -0.81
C ASN A 105 -10.82 -10.25 0.00
N VAL A 106 -10.79 -8.92 -0.12
CA VAL A 106 -11.67 -7.99 0.60
C VAL A 106 -13.14 -8.18 0.24
N SER A 107 -13.45 -8.56 -1.00
CA SER A 107 -14.82 -8.76 -1.47
C SER A 107 -15.61 -9.83 -0.72
N ASN A 108 -14.93 -10.70 0.04
CA ASN A 108 -15.59 -11.67 0.93
C ASN A 108 -16.13 -11.06 2.23
N TYR A 109 -15.68 -9.86 2.59
CA TYR A 109 -15.95 -9.21 3.87
C TYR A 109 -16.55 -7.81 3.74
N ALA A 110 -16.36 -7.15 2.60
CA ALA A 110 -16.97 -5.87 2.27
C ALA A 110 -18.19 -6.06 1.35
N LYS A 111 -19.18 -5.16 1.48
CA LYS A 111 -20.42 -5.23 0.70
C LYS A 111 -20.18 -4.79 -0.75
N ASP A 112 -19.61 -3.61 -0.94
CA ASP A 112 -19.34 -3.01 -2.25
C ASP A 112 -17.85 -2.66 -2.36
N CYS A 113 -17.18 -3.22 -3.35
CA CYS A 113 -15.75 -3.02 -3.59
C CYS A 113 -15.51 -2.26 -4.89
N TYR A 114 -14.69 -1.22 -4.85
CA TYR A 114 -14.25 -0.47 -6.01
C TYR A 114 -12.74 -0.58 -6.13
N THR A 115 -12.23 -0.75 -7.34
CA THR A 115 -10.79 -0.76 -7.59
C THR A 115 -10.50 0.08 -8.83
N LEU A 116 -9.53 0.98 -8.74
CA LEU A 116 -9.16 1.92 -9.79
C LEU A 116 -7.78 1.59 -10.34
N ASN A 117 -7.69 1.45 -11.67
CA ASN A 117 -6.44 1.31 -12.38
C ASN A 117 -6.46 2.11 -13.68
N LEU A 118 -5.30 2.30 -14.29
CA LEU A 118 -5.22 2.80 -15.66
C LEU A 118 -6.01 1.87 -16.61
N PRO A 119 -6.64 2.45 -17.66
CA PRO A 119 -7.20 1.66 -18.76
C PRO A 119 -6.13 0.83 -19.45
N ASP A 120 -6.54 -0.30 -20.05
CA ASP A 120 -5.62 -1.19 -20.76
C ASP A 120 -4.96 -0.46 -21.94
N GLU A 121 -5.71 0.39 -22.65
CA GLU A 121 -5.20 1.20 -23.76
C GLU A 121 -4.09 2.15 -23.31
N THR A 122 -4.29 2.82 -22.17
CA THR A 122 -3.27 3.72 -21.60
C THR A 122 -2.02 2.97 -21.18
N MET A 123 -2.16 1.78 -20.58
CA MET A 123 -1.01 0.94 -20.23
C MET A 123 -0.23 0.47 -21.47
N LEU A 124 -0.91 0.16 -22.57
CA LEU A 124 -0.28 -0.20 -23.84
C LEU A 124 0.40 1.00 -24.52
N GLU A 125 -0.20 2.19 -24.46
CA GLU A 125 0.41 3.46 -24.91
C GLU A 125 1.68 3.82 -24.12
N MET A 126 1.76 3.39 -22.86
CA MET A 126 2.96 3.48 -22.01
C MET A 126 4.00 2.39 -22.33
N GLU A 127 3.81 1.61 -23.40
CA GLU A 127 4.70 0.53 -23.85
C GLU A 127 4.87 -0.60 -22.82
N LEU A 128 3.88 -0.81 -21.94
CA LEU A 128 3.88 -1.96 -21.03
C LEU A 128 3.60 -3.26 -21.80
N ASP A 129 4.20 -4.35 -21.33
CA ASP A 129 4.08 -5.67 -21.98
C ASP A 129 2.61 -6.14 -22.04
N GLU A 130 2.16 -6.66 -23.19
CA GLU A 130 0.78 -7.10 -23.36
C GLU A 130 0.36 -8.19 -22.37
N LYS A 131 1.27 -9.08 -21.95
CA LYS A 131 0.96 -10.13 -20.96
C LYS A 131 0.80 -9.52 -19.57
N TYR A 132 1.56 -8.47 -19.26
CA TYR A 132 1.39 -7.69 -18.04
C TYR A 132 0.00 -7.03 -18.01
N VAL A 133 -0.42 -6.39 -19.11
CA VAL A 133 -1.75 -5.77 -19.23
C VAL A 133 -2.86 -6.81 -19.09
N LYS A 134 -2.78 -7.93 -19.81
CA LYS A 134 -3.77 -9.03 -19.73
C LYS A 134 -3.89 -9.67 -18.35
N MET A 135 -2.90 -9.50 -17.49
CA MET A 135 -2.94 -10.04 -16.13
C MET A 135 -3.64 -9.13 -15.13
N HIS A 136 -3.98 -7.90 -15.52
CA HIS A 136 -4.76 -7.04 -14.67
C HIS A 136 -6.15 -7.63 -14.41
N ARG A 137 -6.64 -7.43 -13.18
CA ARG A 137 -7.97 -7.85 -12.71
C ARG A 137 -8.19 -9.37 -12.72
N PHE A 138 -7.19 -10.19 -13.02
CA PHE A 138 -7.32 -11.64 -13.18
C PHE A 138 -8.09 -12.36 -12.06
N TYR A 139 -7.86 -11.97 -10.79
CA TYR A 139 -8.55 -12.56 -9.65
C TYR A 139 -9.90 -11.92 -9.33
N SER A 140 -10.06 -10.62 -9.63
CA SER A 140 -11.25 -9.84 -9.30
C SER A 140 -12.29 -9.80 -10.42
N GLU A 141 -11.94 -10.19 -11.64
CA GLU A 141 -12.87 -10.31 -12.76
C GLU A 141 -13.96 -11.35 -12.48
N GLY A 142 -15.21 -10.98 -12.75
CA GLY A 142 -16.39 -11.82 -12.54
C GLY A 142 -16.88 -11.91 -11.09
N VAL A 143 -16.22 -11.25 -10.13
CA VAL A 143 -16.68 -11.22 -8.73
C VAL A 143 -17.81 -10.19 -8.59
N GLY A 144 -18.99 -10.65 -8.18
CA GLY A 144 -20.24 -9.89 -8.35
C GLY A 144 -20.36 -8.57 -7.59
N ASN A 145 -19.57 -8.35 -6.53
CA ASN A 145 -19.57 -7.12 -5.74
C ASN A 145 -18.31 -6.24 -5.96
N ILE A 146 -17.54 -6.51 -7.02
CA ILE A 146 -16.39 -5.68 -7.41
C ILE A 146 -16.76 -4.84 -8.64
N THR A 147 -16.53 -3.52 -8.53
CA THR A 147 -16.63 -2.57 -9.63
C THR A 147 -15.21 -2.11 -10.02
N HIS A 148 -14.80 -2.39 -11.25
CA HIS A 148 -13.55 -1.88 -11.81
C HIS A 148 -13.75 -0.50 -12.40
N LEU A 149 -12.96 0.45 -11.92
CA LEU A 149 -12.88 1.82 -12.39
C LEU A 149 -11.62 1.98 -13.24
N PHE A 150 -11.70 2.80 -14.29
CA PHE A 150 -10.61 3.02 -15.22
C PHE A 150 -10.25 4.51 -15.30
N GLY A 151 -8.99 4.83 -15.00
CA GLY A 151 -8.46 6.19 -15.08
C GLY A 151 -7.19 6.39 -14.25
N ASP A 152 -6.54 7.53 -14.45
CA ASP A 152 -5.41 7.97 -13.63
C ASP A 152 -5.92 8.48 -12.27
N SER A 153 -5.49 7.85 -11.18
CA SER A 153 -5.89 8.19 -9.80
C SER A 153 -5.61 9.65 -9.42
N GLN A 154 -4.65 10.28 -10.10
CA GLN A 154 -4.26 11.66 -9.90
C GLN A 154 -5.25 12.67 -10.51
N SER A 155 -6.07 12.25 -11.47
CA SER A 155 -7.06 13.11 -12.15
C SER A 155 -8.48 12.51 -12.23
N PHE A 156 -8.70 11.31 -11.70
CA PHE A 156 -9.98 10.64 -11.70
C PHE A 156 -11.05 11.47 -10.96
N ASP A 157 -12.25 11.58 -11.55
CA ASP A 157 -13.37 12.27 -10.93
C ASP A 157 -14.10 11.37 -9.92
N TYR A 158 -13.53 11.24 -8.72
CA TYR A 158 -14.13 10.47 -7.63
C TYR A 158 -15.53 10.97 -7.21
N LYS A 159 -15.89 12.23 -7.52
CA LYS A 159 -17.23 12.75 -7.20
C LYS A 159 -18.31 12.09 -8.06
N SER A 160 -17.97 11.67 -9.28
CA SER A 160 -18.87 10.94 -10.18
C SER A 160 -19.41 9.64 -9.57
N LEU A 161 -18.68 9.04 -8.62
CA LEU A 161 -19.11 7.83 -7.92
C LEU A 161 -20.30 8.08 -6.98
N ASN A 162 -20.54 9.34 -6.59
CA ASN A 162 -21.53 9.73 -5.58
C ASN A 162 -21.47 8.84 -4.32
N LYS A 163 -20.25 8.47 -3.93
CA LYS A 163 -19.98 7.50 -2.86
C LYS A 163 -18.84 7.96 -1.96
N LYS A 164 -18.83 7.43 -0.75
CA LYS A 164 -17.74 7.55 0.22
C LYS A 164 -17.46 6.19 0.83
N PHE A 165 -16.25 6.01 1.35
CA PHE A 165 -15.71 4.69 1.68
C PHE A 165 -15.40 4.53 3.18
N ASP A 166 -15.66 3.34 3.71
CA ASP A 166 -15.28 2.95 5.07
C ASP A 166 -13.79 2.62 5.12
N LEU A 167 -13.29 1.95 4.09
CA LEU A 167 -11.88 1.59 3.95
C LEU A 167 -11.37 1.98 2.57
N ILE A 168 -10.23 2.66 2.54
CA ILE A 168 -9.51 2.98 1.32
C ILE A 168 -8.13 2.34 1.37
N PHE A 169 -7.74 1.58 0.36
CA PHE A 169 -6.41 1.01 0.19
C PHE A 169 -5.69 1.71 -0.97
N ILE A 170 -4.47 2.19 -0.72
CA ILE A 170 -3.64 2.87 -1.72
C ILE A 170 -2.39 2.02 -1.97
N ASP A 171 -2.33 1.44 -3.17
CA ASP A 171 -1.29 0.52 -3.67
C ASP A 171 -1.01 0.79 -5.17
N GLY A 172 -0.92 2.08 -5.52
CA GLY A 172 -0.68 2.56 -6.88
C GLY A 172 0.78 2.85 -7.16
N ASP A 173 1.09 4.11 -7.44
CA ASP A 173 2.47 4.56 -7.67
C ASP A 173 3.18 4.80 -6.32
N HIS A 174 4.46 4.42 -6.27
CA HIS A 174 5.25 4.40 -5.04
C HIS A 174 6.16 5.61 -4.83
N HIS A 175 6.12 6.60 -5.72
CA HIS A 175 6.87 7.85 -5.58
C HIS A 175 6.14 8.79 -4.63
N ALA A 176 6.91 9.53 -3.81
CA ALA A 176 6.36 10.39 -2.77
C ALA A 176 5.28 11.36 -3.27
N LYS A 177 5.46 11.95 -4.47
CA LYS A 177 4.51 12.91 -5.06
C LYS A 177 3.19 12.27 -5.47
N ALA A 178 3.23 11.06 -6.00
CA ALA A 178 2.02 10.35 -6.41
C ALA A 178 1.20 9.96 -5.17
N ILE A 179 1.85 9.37 -4.17
CA ILE A 179 1.22 9.02 -2.88
C ILE A 179 0.64 10.26 -2.18
N GLU A 180 1.39 11.37 -2.17
CA GLU A 180 0.91 12.64 -1.62
C GLU A 180 -0.38 13.09 -2.30
N LYS A 181 -0.43 13.00 -3.64
CA LYS A 181 -1.59 13.43 -4.41
C LYS A 181 -2.78 12.49 -4.26
N ASP A 182 -2.56 11.18 -4.33
CA ASP A 182 -3.61 10.18 -4.11
C ASP A 182 -4.21 10.35 -2.72
N SER A 183 -3.38 10.42 -1.67
CA SER A 183 -3.83 10.61 -0.29
C SER A 183 -4.64 11.90 -0.12
N LYS A 184 -4.22 13.01 -0.74
CA LYS A 184 -4.97 14.28 -0.73
C LYS A 184 -6.32 14.15 -1.41
N ASN A 185 -6.34 13.50 -2.59
CA ASN A 185 -7.53 13.34 -3.39
C ASN A 185 -8.57 12.50 -2.66
N ILE A 186 -8.17 11.37 -2.06
CA ILE A 186 -9.11 10.42 -1.43
C ILE A 186 -9.58 10.84 -0.05
N PHE A 187 -8.89 11.75 0.65
CA PHE A 187 -9.21 12.08 2.03
C PHE A 187 -10.65 12.62 2.20
N ASN A 188 -11.14 13.37 1.21
CA ASN A 188 -12.51 13.90 1.22
C ASN A 188 -13.59 12.84 0.92
N PHE A 189 -13.19 11.64 0.51
CA PHE A 189 -14.06 10.51 0.19
C PHE A 189 -14.14 9.48 1.33
N LEU A 190 -13.54 9.78 2.48
CA LEU A 190 -13.82 9.05 3.72
C LEU A 190 -15.30 9.23 4.10
N LYS A 191 -15.99 8.12 4.35
CA LYS A 191 -17.42 8.08 4.69
C LYS A 191 -17.73 8.86 5.95
N ASN A 192 -16.95 8.64 7.01
CA ASN A 192 -17.17 9.27 8.31
C ASN A 192 -15.89 9.25 9.16
N LYS A 193 -16.00 9.65 10.43
CA LYS A 193 -14.86 9.75 11.37
C LYS A 193 -14.24 8.39 11.72
N SER A 194 -14.92 7.29 11.43
CA SER A 194 -14.45 5.92 11.65
C SER A 194 -13.82 5.30 10.41
N SER A 195 -13.77 6.03 9.29
CA SER A 195 -13.15 5.54 8.05
C SER A 195 -11.63 5.40 8.19
N ILE A 196 -11.08 4.39 7.51
CA ILE A 196 -9.69 3.96 7.59
C ILE A 196 -9.03 4.13 6.21
N ILE A 197 -7.75 4.50 6.20
CA ILE A 197 -6.90 4.44 4.99
C ILE A 197 -5.75 3.48 5.29
N VAL A 198 -5.44 2.59 4.36
CA VAL A 198 -4.26 1.74 4.39
C VAL A 198 -3.39 2.09 3.19
N TRP A 199 -2.09 2.30 3.42
CA TRP A 199 -1.11 2.48 2.36
C TRP A 199 -0.22 1.25 2.31
N HIS A 200 -0.01 0.71 1.12
CA HIS A 200 0.96 -0.35 0.90
C HIS A 200 2.40 0.19 0.87
N ASP A 201 3.38 -0.70 0.93
CA ASP A 201 4.79 -0.38 0.73
C ASP A 201 5.38 0.75 1.61
N ALA A 202 4.78 1.05 2.77
CA ALA A 202 5.39 1.92 3.78
C ALA A 202 6.71 1.34 4.34
N LYS A 203 6.97 0.06 4.04
CA LYS A 203 8.19 -0.68 4.33
C LYS A 203 8.65 -1.46 3.10
N ILE A 204 9.96 -1.62 2.94
CA ILE A 204 10.60 -2.42 1.88
C ILE A 204 10.45 -3.92 2.19
N ASP A 205 10.58 -4.24 3.47
CA ASP A 205 10.36 -5.55 4.08
C ASP A 205 9.78 -5.30 5.49
N PRO A 206 9.28 -6.31 6.22
CA PRO A 206 8.66 -6.09 7.53
C PRO A 206 9.52 -5.33 8.58
N GLU A 207 10.84 -5.22 8.40
CA GLU A 207 11.80 -4.59 9.30
C GLU A 207 12.51 -3.35 8.74
N THR A 208 12.27 -2.97 7.48
CA THR A 208 12.92 -1.82 6.84
C THR A 208 11.90 -0.79 6.35
N LEU A 209 11.88 0.40 6.97
CA LEU A 209 11.00 1.50 6.55
C LEU A 209 11.35 2.01 5.15
N ARG A 210 10.34 2.35 4.35
CA ARG A 210 10.48 3.01 3.05
C ARG A 210 10.19 4.50 3.18
N PHE A 211 11.23 5.31 3.38
CA PHE A 211 11.06 6.71 3.77
C PHE A 211 10.43 7.58 2.68
N GLU A 212 10.64 7.25 1.40
CA GLU A 212 9.97 7.95 0.30
C GLU A 212 8.44 7.82 0.39
N VAL A 213 7.94 6.62 0.65
CA VAL A 213 6.51 6.36 0.83
C VAL A 213 5.98 7.09 2.06
N LEU A 214 6.70 7.05 3.18
CA LEU A 214 6.33 7.80 4.38
C LEU A 214 6.29 9.31 4.13
N ILE A 215 7.23 9.87 3.37
CA ILE A 215 7.18 11.29 2.96
C ILE A 215 5.88 11.56 2.20
N GLY A 216 5.52 10.71 1.24
CA GLY A 216 4.27 10.84 0.49
C GLY A 216 3.04 10.84 1.38
N ILE A 217 2.92 9.83 2.27
CA ILE A 217 1.80 9.68 3.21
C ILE A 217 1.64 10.92 4.09
N PHE A 218 2.69 11.34 4.78
CA PHE A 218 2.62 12.49 5.70
C PHE A 218 2.48 13.84 4.97
N SER A 219 2.89 13.93 3.70
CA SER A 219 2.67 15.13 2.88
C SER A 219 1.24 15.21 2.35
N GLY A 220 0.62 14.05 2.12
CA GLY A 220 -0.73 13.93 1.61
C GLY A 220 -1.82 14.13 2.64
N MET A 221 -1.55 13.72 3.88
CA MET A 221 -2.54 13.76 4.97
C MET A 221 -2.52 15.10 5.73
N PRO A 222 -3.69 15.60 6.20
CA PRO A 222 -3.75 16.79 7.05
C PRO A 222 -2.96 16.63 8.35
N ARG A 223 -2.27 17.67 8.81
CA ARG A 223 -1.29 17.58 9.90
C ARG A 223 -1.88 17.08 11.22
N GLU A 224 -3.12 17.45 11.51
CA GLU A 224 -3.88 17.03 12.70
C GLU A 224 -4.19 15.53 12.72
N THR A 225 -4.21 14.87 11.55
CA THR A 225 -4.45 13.43 11.42
C THR A 225 -3.19 12.61 11.62
N HIS A 226 -2.00 13.22 11.56
CA HIS A 226 -0.71 12.52 11.63
C HIS A 226 -0.52 11.75 12.95
N LYS A 227 -1.21 12.14 14.02
CA LYS A 227 -1.20 11.38 15.28
C LYS A 227 -1.90 10.03 15.16
N HIS A 228 -2.77 9.84 14.17
CA HIS A 228 -3.51 8.61 13.89
C HIS A 228 -2.89 7.80 12.74
N ILE A 229 -1.68 8.15 12.28
CA ILE A 229 -0.95 7.39 11.28
C ILE A 229 0.06 6.48 11.98
N TYR A 230 0.00 5.19 11.66
CA TYR A 230 0.78 4.13 12.26
C TYR A 230 1.34 3.20 11.21
N LEU A 231 2.44 2.51 11.53
CA LEU A 231 2.80 1.27 10.84
C LEU A 231 1.98 0.11 11.39
N VAL A 232 1.88 -0.98 10.64
CA VAL A 232 1.34 -2.24 11.16
C VAL A 232 2.45 -3.30 11.18
N SER A 233 2.61 -4.01 12.30
CA SER A 233 3.64 -5.04 12.40
C SER A 233 3.37 -6.19 11.44
N ASN A 234 4.42 -6.89 10.99
CA ASN A 234 4.34 -8.10 10.13
C ASN A 234 3.73 -7.88 8.73
N THR A 235 3.42 -6.64 8.35
CA THR A 235 2.95 -6.24 7.01
C THR A 235 3.96 -5.28 6.39
N LEU A 236 3.71 -4.82 5.16
CA LEU A 236 4.38 -3.67 4.56
C LEU A 236 3.61 -2.36 4.79
N CYS A 237 2.43 -2.44 5.38
CA CYS A 237 1.47 -1.34 5.37
C CYS A 237 1.69 -0.27 6.46
N ALA A 238 1.31 0.96 6.12
CA ALA A 238 0.92 2.00 7.07
C ALA A 238 -0.61 2.15 7.07
N ILE A 239 -1.15 2.72 8.14
CA ILE A 239 -2.59 2.87 8.35
C ILE A 239 -2.91 4.22 9.00
N TYR A 240 -3.93 4.90 8.50
CA TYR A 240 -4.65 5.94 9.22
C TYR A 240 -5.79 5.26 9.99
N TYR A 241 -5.65 5.23 11.31
CA TYR A 241 -6.55 4.52 12.21
C TYR A 241 -7.10 5.51 13.25
N PRO A 242 -8.33 6.02 13.07
CA PRO A 242 -8.89 7.11 13.90
C PRO A 242 -9.33 6.68 15.31
N PHE A 243 -9.12 5.41 15.68
CA PHE A 243 -9.53 4.86 16.96
C PHE A 243 -8.40 4.92 17.99
N GLU A 244 -8.77 4.79 19.26
CA GLU A 244 -7.80 4.53 20.32
C GLU A 244 -7.20 3.14 20.13
N VAL A 245 -5.88 3.06 20.22
CA VAL A 245 -5.14 1.82 19.95
C VAL A 245 -3.83 1.80 20.74
N GLU A 246 -3.53 0.64 21.29
CA GLU A 246 -2.23 0.37 21.91
C GLU A 246 -1.16 0.33 20.81
N THR A 247 -0.07 1.06 21.03
CA THR A 247 1.01 1.19 20.05
C THR A 247 2.36 1.03 20.72
N SER A 248 3.33 0.56 19.95
CA SER A 248 4.74 0.52 20.31
C SER A 248 5.54 1.37 19.34
N VAL A 249 6.76 1.76 19.70
CA VAL A 249 7.69 2.33 18.73
C VAL A 249 8.13 1.23 17.75
N PHE A 250 8.22 1.58 16.46
CA PHE A 250 8.83 0.70 15.48
C PHE A 250 10.31 0.47 15.80
N GLU A 251 10.74 -0.78 15.75
CA GLU A 251 12.14 -1.16 15.96
C GLU A 251 12.42 -2.34 15.02
N ALA A 252 13.58 -2.30 14.38
CA ALA A 252 14.03 -3.35 13.46
C ALA A 252 14.84 -4.41 14.23
N ASN A 253 14.83 -5.65 13.75
CA ASN A 253 15.52 -6.79 14.36
C ASN A 253 15.03 -7.10 15.79
N LYS A 254 13.71 -6.98 16.02
CA LYS A 254 13.09 -7.25 17.33
C LYS A 254 13.24 -8.72 17.71
N GLN A 255 13.36 -8.99 19.01
CA GLN A 255 13.24 -10.36 19.52
C GLN A 255 11.84 -10.92 19.21
N ILE A 256 11.81 -12.12 18.64
CA ILE A 256 10.57 -12.78 18.21
C ILE A 256 9.82 -13.32 19.42
N ASN A 257 8.62 -12.79 19.65
CA ASN A 257 7.72 -13.22 20.74
C ASN A 257 6.44 -13.91 20.22
N GLN A 258 6.26 -14.01 18.90
CA GLN A 258 5.10 -14.61 18.23
C GLN A 258 5.51 -15.18 16.87
N TYR A 259 4.82 -16.22 16.40
CA TYR A 259 5.07 -16.86 15.11
C TYR A 259 3.76 -17.11 14.36
N PHE A 260 3.83 -17.16 13.04
CA PHE A 260 2.71 -17.48 12.16
C PHE A 260 2.82 -18.95 11.73
N ASN A 261 1.69 -19.66 11.69
CA ASN A 261 1.62 -20.96 11.05
C ASN A 261 1.09 -20.80 9.62
N ILE A 262 1.72 -21.46 8.63
CA ILE A 262 1.37 -21.32 7.21
C ILE A 262 0.83 -22.66 6.70
N ASP A 263 -0.46 -22.69 6.40
CA ASP A 263 -1.12 -23.79 5.70
C ASP A 263 -1.29 -23.41 4.22
N LEU A 264 -0.79 -24.24 3.29
CA LEU A 264 -0.89 -23.98 1.84
C LEU A 264 -1.82 -24.98 1.16
N GLU A 265 -2.72 -24.47 0.33
CA GLU A 265 -3.63 -25.24 -0.51
C GLU A 265 -3.56 -24.72 -1.95
N ILE A 266 -3.30 -25.59 -2.93
CA ILE A 266 -3.26 -25.21 -4.35
C ILE A 266 -4.66 -25.35 -4.95
N LYS A 267 -5.20 -24.25 -5.48
CA LYS A 267 -6.50 -24.21 -6.19
C LYS A 267 -6.30 -23.81 -7.64
N SER A 268 -7.01 -24.47 -8.54
CA SER A 268 -7.03 -24.12 -9.97
C SER A 268 -8.19 -23.17 -10.25
N LYS A 269 -7.92 -22.00 -10.81
CA LYS A 269 -8.94 -21.13 -11.41
C LYS A 269 -9.18 -21.62 -12.84
N LYS A 270 -10.41 -22.02 -13.14
CA LYS A 270 -10.85 -22.35 -14.51
C LYS A 270 -11.22 -21.09 -15.26
#